data_AF-A0A947DTJ3-F1
#
_entry.id   AF-A0A947DTJ3-F1
#
_cell.length_a   1.000
_cell.length_b   1.000
_cell.length_c   1.000
_cell.angle_alpha   90.00
_cell.angle_beta   90.00
_cell.angle_gamma   90.00
#
_symmetry.space_group_name_H-M   'P 1'
#
loop_
_entity.id
_entity.type
_entity.pdbx_description
1 polymer ?
#
loop_
_entity_poly.entity_id
_entity_poly.type
_entity_poly.pdbx_seq_one_letter_code
_entity_poly.pdbx_strand_id
1 'polypeptide(L)'
;MRRFLAATALAAVAIGLAACATPTTAPTLPPSSVTSAGVWAYSFDAGPGIATAILTGADGRTLVRLQCQAPRGDLIVTDWTFSRVRQGEVATTVTVGSATKSFPARVAGDGAGRQALAFTLPTRDPLWNALTPAATVKTEGGGFTHVWAAESASRINDVLNSCRALGS
;
A
#
# COMPACT_ATOMS: atom_id res chain seq x y z
N MET A 1 2.35 -93.36 14.61
CA MET A 1 0.90 -93.64 14.44
C MET A 1 0.10 -92.48 15.00
N ARG A 2 -0.93 -92.02 14.26
CA ARG A 2 -1.98 -91.05 14.63
C ARG A 2 -1.56 -89.57 14.74
N ARG A 3 -2.33 -88.58 14.31
CA ARG A 3 -3.26 -88.33 13.19
C ARG A 3 -3.85 -86.92 13.52
N PHE A 4 -4.01 -86.08 12.49
CA PHE A 4 -5.13 -85.11 12.31
C PHE A 4 -5.03 -83.78 13.07
N LEU A 5 -4.92 -82.64 12.36
CA LEU A 5 -5.98 -81.69 11.91
C LEU A 5 -6.56 -80.87 13.07
N ALA A 6 -6.93 -79.60 13.00
CA ALA A 6 -6.81 -78.44 12.11
C ALA A 6 -7.68 -77.34 12.76
N ALA A 7 -7.53 -76.09 12.30
CA ALA A 7 -8.42 -74.94 12.56
C ALA A 7 -8.33 -74.35 13.99
N THR A 8 -8.50 -73.05 14.26
CA THR A 8 -9.33 -72.03 13.60
C THR A 8 -8.94 -70.63 14.16
N ALA A 9 -9.01 -69.59 13.31
CA ALA A 9 -9.55 -68.22 13.59
C ALA A 9 -8.95 -67.36 14.73
N LEU A 10 -8.92 -66.03 14.73
CA LEU A 10 -9.09 -64.89 13.81
C LEU A 10 -8.86 -63.63 14.68
N ALA A 11 -8.57 -62.50 14.04
CA ALA A 11 -8.78 -61.13 14.54
C ALA A 11 -7.81 -60.58 15.61
N ALA A 12 -6.70 -60.00 15.13
CA ALA A 12 -6.02 -58.93 15.85
C ALA A 12 -6.68 -57.59 15.46
N VAL A 13 -7.36 -56.98 16.43
CA VAL A 13 -8.03 -55.68 16.35
C VAL A 13 -6.98 -54.58 16.14
N ALA A 14 -7.07 -53.84 15.03
CA ALA A 14 -6.29 -52.63 14.80
C ALA A 14 -6.86 -51.50 15.67
N ILE A 15 -6.10 -51.09 16.68
CA ILE A 15 -6.42 -49.95 17.54
C ILE A 15 -6.15 -48.67 16.74
N GLY A 16 -7.22 -47.96 16.38
CA GLY A 16 -7.17 -46.66 15.72
C GLY A 16 -6.60 -45.59 16.65
N LEU A 17 -5.42 -45.07 16.30
CA LEU A 17 -4.91 -43.82 16.84
C LEU A 17 -5.68 -42.66 16.20
N ALA A 18 -6.76 -42.24 16.85
CA ALA A 18 -7.42 -40.97 16.55
C ALA A 18 -6.49 -39.82 16.96
N ALA A 19 -5.63 -39.40 16.03
CA ALA A 19 -4.85 -38.19 16.16
C ALA A 19 -5.82 -36.99 16.16
N CYS A 20 -6.02 -36.40 17.34
CA CYS A 20 -6.67 -35.10 17.49
C CYS A 20 -5.80 -34.05 16.77
N ALA A 21 -6.09 -33.81 15.49
CA ALA A 21 -5.54 -32.71 14.74
C ALA A 21 -6.14 -31.42 15.32
N THR A 22 -5.41 -30.78 16.24
CA THR A 22 -5.72 -29.42 16.67
C THR A 22 -5.50 -28.49 15.46
N PRO A 23 -6.51 -27.73 15.01
CA PRO A 23 -6.28 -26.73 13.98
C PRO A 23 -5.43 -25.62 14.59
N THR A 24 -4.14 -25.60 14.27
CA THR A 24 -3.27 -24.45 14.50
C THR A 24 -3.91 -23.26 13.81
N THR A 25 -4.59 -22.43 14.59
CA THR A 25 -5.14 -21.17 14.13
C THR A 25 -3.95 -20.29 13.82
N ALA A 26 -3.61 -20.15 12.53
CA ALA A 26 -2.58 -19.22 12.11
C ALA A 26 -2.92 -17.85 12.70
N PRO A 27 -1.96 -17.12 13.30
CA PRO A 27 -2.22 -15.79 13.79
C PRO A 27 -2.71 -14.93 12.63
N THR A 28 -3.99 -14.59 12.65
CA THR A 28 -4.58 -13.62 11.73
C THR A 28 -3.90 -12.30 12.02
N LEU A 29 -2.89 -11.95 11.21
CA LEU A 29 -2.30 -10.62 11.25
C LEU A 29 -3.47 -9.63 11.13
N PRO A 30 -3.62 -8.67 12.06
CA PRO A 30 -4.67 -7.67 11.96
C PRO A 30 -4.56 -6.98 10.59
N PRO A 31 -5.68 -6.58 9.97
CA PRO A 31 -5.63 -5.88 8.71
C PRO A 31 -4.72 -4.66 8.87
N SER A 32 -3.60 -4.65 8.17
CA SER A 32 -2.59 -3.59 8.22
C SER A 32 -3.07 -2.37 7.43
N SER A 33 -4.27 -1.86 7.74
CA SER A 33 -4.83 -0.66 7.14
C SER A 33 -4.74 0.53 8.10
N VAL A 34 -4.43 1.71 7.55
CA VAL A 34 -4.51 2.97 8.28
C VAL A 34 -5.27 3.98 7.43
N THR A 35 -6.07 4.81 8.07
CA THR A 35 -6.64 6.01 7.47
C THR A 35 -6.02 7.22 8.13
N SER A 36 -5.38 8.09 7.35
CA SER A 36 -4.79 9.31 7.90
C SER A 36 -5.82 10.41 8.06
N ALA A 37 -5.69 11.15 9.15
CA ALA A 37 -6.31 12.46 9.34
C ALA A 37 -5.20 13.52 9.39
N GLY A 38 -5.47 14.72 8.91
CA GLY A 38 -4.45 15.77 8.85
C GLY A 38 -4.87 16.96 8.00
N VAL A 39 -3.97 17.92 7.88
CA VAL A 39 -4.15 19.14 7.09
C VAL A 39 -3.22 19.10 5.89
N TRP A 40 -3.78 19.39 4.72
CA TRP A 40 -3.01 19.57 3.49
C TRP A 40 -2.52 21.01 3.38
N ALA A 41 -1.23 21.18 3.13
CA ALA A 41 -0.64 22.45 2.71
C ALA A 41 -0.18 22.31 1.26
N TYR A 42 -0.54 23.28 0.43
CA TYR A 42 -0.13 23.35 -0.97
C TYR A 42 0.75 24.58 -1.20
N SER A 43 1.78 24.41 -2.02
CA SER A 43 2.65 25.49 -2.46
C SER A 43 3.06 25.27 -3.91
N PHE A 44 3.24 26.36 -4.63
CA PHE A 44 3.74 26.36 -5.99
C PHE A 44 4.75 27.48 -6.15
N ASP A 45 5.98 27.11 -6.50
CA ASP A 45 7.03 28.06 -6.82
C ASP A 45 7.13 28.18 -8.35
N ALA A 46 6.62 29.30 -8.88
CA ALA A 46 6.52 29.54 -10.31
C ALA A 46 7.90 29.73 -10.98
N GLY A 47 8.93 30.15 -10.24
CA GLY A 47 10.28 30.33 -10.77
C GLY A 47 10.93 29.01 -11.23
N PRO A 48 11.21 28.06 -10.32
CA PRO A 48 11.71 26.73 -10.64
C PRO A 48 10.62 25.77 -11.13
N GLY A 49 9.35 26.17 -11.10
CA GLY A 49 8.20 25.40 -11.54
C GLY A 49 7.89 24.18 -10.66
N ILE A 50 8.09 24.31 -9.35
CA ILE A 50 7.91 23.20 -8.40
C ILE A 50 6.56 23.33 -7.69
N ALA A 51 5.70 22.34 -7.89
CA ALA A 51 4.44 22.21 -7.16
C ALA A 51 4.58 21.14 -6.07
N THR A 52 4.21 21.49 -4.85
CA THR A 52 4.32 20.60 -3.68
C THR A 52 3.04 20.66 -2.85
N ALA A 53 2.49 19.49 -2.52
CA ALA A 53 1.45 19.35 -1.50
C ALA A 53 1.92 18.42 -0.39
N ILE A 54 1.70 18.81 0.86
CA ILE A 54 2.14 18.07 2.05
C ILE A 54 0.93 17.82 2.94
N LEU A 55 0.69 16.55 3.26
CA LEU A 55 -0.21 16.15 4.33
C LEU A 55 0.56 16.11 5.64
N THR A 56 0.13 16.92 6.60
CA THR A 56 0.66 16.91 7.97
C THR A 56 -0.37 16.28 8.90
N GLY A 57 0.04 15.26 9.65
CA GLY A 57 -0.78 14.59 10.64
C GLY A 57 -1.07 15.47 11.86
N ALA A 58 -1.97 15.02 12.72
CA ALA A 58 -2.30 15.71 13.97
C ALA A 58 -1.10 15.84 14.94
N ASP A 59 -0.09 14.98 14.78
CA ASP A 59 1.17 14.99 15.52
C ASP A 59 2.21 15.97 14.94
N GLY A 60 1.84 16.77 13.94
CA GLY A 60 2.72 17.71 13.26
C GLY A 60 3.71 17.04 12.30
N ARG A 61 3.63 15.72 12.09
CA ARG A 61 4.54 15.01 11.19
C ARG A 61 4.00 14.96 9.77
N THR A 62 4.88 15.12 8.79
CA THR A 62 4.56 14.88 7.39
C THR A 62 4.21 13.41 7.17
N LEU A 63 3.00 13.12 6.69
CA LEU A 63 2.54 11.78 6.37
C LEU A 63 2.70 11.46 4.89
N VAL A 64 2.36 12.42 4.03
CA VAL A 64 2.45 12.29 2.57
C VAL A 64 3.01 13.58 1.98
N ARG A 65 3.88 13.45 0.99
CA ARG A 65 4.34 14.56 0.14
C ARG A 65 4.08 14.19 -1.31
N LEU A 66 3.41 15.10 -2.00
CA LEU A 66 3.21 15.10 -3.43
C LEU A 66 4.10 16.19 -3.99
N GLN A 67 4.92 15.86 -4.97
CA GLN A 67 5.80 16.83 -5.60
C GLN A 67 5.85 16.60 -7.10
N CYS A 68 5.92 17.67 -7.85
CA CYS A 68 6.16 17.62 -9.27
C CYS A 68 6.96 18.86 -9.69
N GLN A 69 7.75 18.73 -10.76
CA GLN A 69 8.55 19.81 -11.32
C GLN A 69 8.24 20.01 -12.81
N ALA A 70 7.70 21.16 -13.17
CA ALA A 70 7.42 21.55 -14.55
C ALA A 70 8.70 21.59 -15.43
N PRO A 71 8.59 21.51 -16.77
CA PRO A 71 7.36 21.47 -17.59
C PRO A 71 6.74 20.08 -17.78
N ARG A 72 7.47 19.00 -17.51
CA ARG A 72 7.00 17.63 -17.74
C ARG A 72 6.87 16.79 -16.48
N GLY A 73 7.61 17.15 -15.43
CA GLY A 73 8.08 16.22 -14.41
C GLY A 73 6.98 15.36 -13.85
N ASP A 74 7.34 14.13 -13.53
CA ASP A 74 6.38 13.17 -13.02
C ASP A 74 5.89 13.56 -11.62
N LEU A 75 4.71 13.09 -11.25
CA LEU A 75 4.23 13.19 -9.88
C LEU A 75 5.03 12.21 -9.03
N ILE A 76 5.84 12.75 -8.14
CA ILE A 76 6.58 12.02 -7.12
C ILE A 76 5.74 11.98 -5.86
N VAL A 77 5.46 10.78 -5.36
CA VAL A 77 4.74 10.56 -4.11
C VAL A 77 5.70 9.96 -3.10
N THR A 78 5.74 10.55 -1.91
CA THR A 78 6.43 10.00 -0.74
C THR A 78 5.41 9.80 0.37
N ASP A 79 5.22 8.56 0.82
CA ASP A 79 4.26 8.20 1.85
C ASP A 79 4.97 7.54 3.04
N TRP A 80 5.11 8.29 4.13
CA TRP A 80 5.81 7.86 5.33
C TRP A 80 4.96 6.97 6.26
N THR A 81 3.69 6.73 5.94
CA THR A 81 2.86 5.82 6.76
C THR A 81 3.27 4.36 6.61
N PHE A 82 4.00 4.06 5.53
CA PHE A 82 4.64 2.78 5.24
C PHE A 82 5.90 2.51 6.05
N SER A 83 6.21 3.32 7.07
CA SER A 83 7.40 3.13 7.92
C SER A 83 7.46 1.81 8.71
N ARG A 84 6.37 1.05 8.66
CA ARG A 84 6.13 -0.23 9.32
C ARG A 84 6.19 -1.41 8.34
N VAL A 85 6.33 -1.13 7.04
CA VAL A 85 6.52 -2.12 5.99
C VAL A 85 8.02 -2.38 5.81
N ARG A 86 8.40 -3.64 5.54
CA ARG A 86 9.80 -4.01 5.30
C ARG A 86 10.33 -3.23 4.09
N GLN A 87 11.56 -2.71 4.21
CA GLN A 87 12.26 -2.07 3.10
C GLN A 87 12.47 -3.04 1.92
N GLY A 88 12.44 -2.49 0.71
CA GLY A 88 12.65 -3.24 -0.52
C GLY A 88 11.71 -2.81 -1.63
N GLU A 89 11.81 -3.50 -2.77
CA GLU A 89 10.81 -3.40 -3.83
C GLU A 89 9.50 -4.05 -3.36
N VAL A 90 8.39 -3.40 -3.68
CA VAL A 90 7.07 -3.84 -3.28
C VAL A 90 6.08 -3.59 -4.40
N ALA A 91 5.33 -4.64 -4.75
CA ALA A 91 4.18 -4.49 -5.64
C ALA A 91 3.17 -3.56 -4.98
N THR A 92 2.94 -2.41 -5.61
CA THR A 92 2.13 -1.34 -5.07
C THR A 92 0.95 -1.08 -5.96
N THR A 93 -0.21 -0.87 -5.34
CA THR A 93 -1.45 -0.50 -6.00
C THR A 93 -1.88 0.86 -5.48
N VAL A 94 -2.14 1.80 -6.40
CA VAL A 94 -2.78 3.08 -6.08
C VAL A 94 -4.19 3.04 -6.64
N THR A 95 -5.16 3.40 -5.79
CA THR A 95 -6.56 3.56 -6.18
C THR A 95 -6.99 4.99 -5.96
N VAL A 96 -7.65 5.56 -6.96
CA VAL A 96 -8.26 6.89 -6.95
C VAL A 96 -9.71 6.72 -7.36
N GLY A 97 -10.65 6.91 -6.42
CA GLY A 97 -12.06 6.62 -6.67
C GLY A 97 -12.26 5.18 -7.11
N SER A 98 -12.75 4.99 -8.35
CA SER A 98 -12.93 3.66 -8.98
C SER A 98 -11.74 3.19 -9.82
N ALA A 99 -10.78 4.06 -10.14
CA ALA A 99 -9.62 3.70 -10.95
C ALA A 99 -8.50 3.13 -10.09
N THR A 100 -7.81 2.10 -10.59
CA THR A 100 -6.73 1.43 -9.88
C THR A 100 -5.58 1.15 -10.84
N LYS A 101 -4.34 1.32 -10.36
CA LYS A 101 -3.13 0.98 -11.10
C LYS A 101 -2.11 0.31 -10.19
N SER A 102 -1.49 -0.76 -10.68
CA SER A 102 -0.41 -1.47 -9.99
C SER A 102 0.92 -1.27 -10.69
N PHE A 103 1.99 -1.13 -9.92
CA PHE A 103 3.36 -0.94 -10.39
C PHE A 103 4.37 -1.32 -9.31
N PRO A 104 5.63 -1.63 -9.67
CA PRO A 104 6.68 -1.78 -8.67
C PRO A 104 6.98 -0.41 -8.05
N ALA A 105 7.01 -0.35 -6.72
CA ALA A 105 7.48 0.79 -5.96
C ALA A 105 8.53 0.34 -4.95
N ARG A 106 9.09 1.28 -4.19
CA ARG A 106 10.12 0.99 -3.20
C ARG A 106 9.77 1.58 -1.84
N VAL A 107 9.88 0.75 -0.80
CA VAL A 107 9.96 1.24 0.58
C VAL A 107 11.44 1.35 0.94
N ALA A 108 11.88 2.56 1.24
CA ALA A 108 13.28 2.83 1.58
C ALA A 108 13.38 3.87 2.70
N GLY A 109 14.55 3.90 3.34
CA GLY A 109 14.90 4.99 4.25
C GLY A 109 14.95 6.33 3.51
N ASP A 110 14.43 7.39 4.12
CA ASP A 110 14.43 8.75 3.57
C ASP A 110 15.72 9.54 3.87
N GLY A 111 16.73 8.88 4.46
CA GLY A 111 17.98 9.50 4.90
C GLY A 111 17.88 10.27 6.22
N ALA A 112 16.67 10.51 6.73
CA ALA A 112 16.39 11.18 8.01
C ALA A 112 15.93 10.20 9.10
N GLY A 113 16.20 8.90 8.92
CA GLY A 113 15.85 7.84 9.85
C GLY A 113 14.39 7.39 9.77
N ARG A 114 13.61 7.88 8.80
CA ARG A 114 12.25 7.39 8.54
C ARG A 114 12.26 6.51 7.30
N GLN A 115 11.21 5.73 7.14
CA GLN A 115 10.99 4.93 5.94
C GLN A 115 9.73 5.41 5.26
N ALA A 116 9.75 5.43 3.93
CA ALA A 116 8.62 5.83 3.13
C ALA A 116 8.47 4.92 1.92
N LEU A 117 7.23 4.71 1.52
CA LEU A 117 6.92 4.26 0.18
C LEU A 117 7.12 5.43 -0.78
N ALA A 118 7.99 5.25 -1.75
CA ALA A 118 8.24 6.23 -2.80
C ALA A 118 7.86 5.64 -4.15
N PHE A 119 7.09 6.40 -4.93
CA PHE A 119 6.78 6.05 -6.31
C PHE A 119 6.63 7.30 -7.16
N THR A 120 6.66 7.08 -8.47
CA THR A 120 6.61 8.14 -9.47
C THR A 120 5.65 7.73 -10.57
N LEU A 121 4.75 8.64 -10.92
CA LEU A 121 3.75 8.41 -11.95
C LEU A 121 3.73 9.58 -12.93
N PRO A 122 3.60 9.32 -14.24
CA PRO A 122 3.51 10.38 -15.23
C PRO A 122 2.43 11.40 -14.90
N THR A 123 2.70 12.68 -15.14
CA THR A 123 1.68 13.73 -14.96
C THR A 123 0.44 13.52 -15.81
N ARG A 124 0.54 12.79 -16.94
CA ARG A 124 -0.57 12.48 -17.85
C ARG A 124 -1.04 11.02 -17.75
N ASP A 125 -0.81 10.37 -16.61
CA ASP A 125 -1.28 9.01 -16.38
C ASP A 125 -2.83 8.92 -16.44
N PRO A 126 -3.42 7.91 -17.12
CA PRO A 126 -4.87 7.72 -17.15
C PRO A 126 -5.52 7.55 -15.77
N LEU A 127 -4.76 7.12 -14.75
CA LEU A 127 -5.23 7.04 -13.35
C LEU A 127 -5.81 8.39 -12.86
N TRP A 128 -5.24 9.50 -13.34
CA TRP A 128 -5.64 10.85 -12.91
C TRP A 128 -6.98 11.31 -13.46
N ASN A 129 -7.55 10.60 -14.43
CA ASN A 129 -8.90 10.90 -14.94
C ASN A 129 -10.00 10.60 -13.92
N ALA A 130 -9.70 9.81 -12.88
CA ALA A 130 -10.64 9.52 -11.79
C ALA A 130 -10.58 10.53 -10.63
N LEU A 131 -9.74 11.57 -10.74
CA LEU A 131 -9.66 12.64 -9.73
C LEU A 131 -10.96 13.45 -9.73
N THR A 132 -11.75 13.26 -8.68
CA THR A 132 -12.87 14.13 -8.33
C THR A 132 -12.62 14.67 -6.92
N PRO A 133 -13.18 15.84 -6.54
CA PRO A 133 -12.92 16.42 -5.21
C PRO A 133 -13.23 15.48 -4.04
N ALA A 134 -14.21 14.58 -4.22
CA ALA A 134 -14.62 13.58 -3.23
C ALA A 134 -13.96 12.21 -3.41
N ALA A 135 -13.09 12.01 -4.41
CA ALA A 135 -12.47 10.71 -4.65
C ALA A 135 -11.54 10.34 -3.49
N THR A 136 -11.78 9.16 -2.92
CA THR A 136 -10.86 8.54 -1.98
C THR A 136 -9.58 8.13 -2.70
N VAL A 137 -8.44 8.45 -2.10
CA VAL A 137 -7.13 7.98 -2.57
C VAL A 137 -6.60 6.99 -1.56
N LYS A 138 -6.17 5.82 -2.04
CA LYS A 138 -5.51 4.81 -1.21
C LYS A 138 -4.29 4.24 -1.91
N THR A 139 -3.33 3.81 -1.12
CA THR A 139 -2.14 3.09 -1.58
C THR A 139 -2.02 1.79 -0.82
N GLU A 140 -1.73 0.71 -1.53
CA GLU A 140 -1.59 -0.64 -0.98
C GLU A 140 -0.24 -1.21 -1.40
N GLY A 141 0.51 -1.78 -0.47
CA GLY A 141 1.80 -2.39 -0.75
C GLY A 141 2.33 -3.17 0.45
N GLY A 142 2.91 -4.35 0.20
CA GLY A 142 3.58 -5.13 1.25
C GLY A 142 2.62 -5.59 2.35
N GLY A 143 1.37 -5.87 2.00
CA GLY A 143 0.32 -6.24 2.95
C GLY A 143 -0.24 -5.08 3.79
N PHE A 144 0.16 -3.84 3.49
CA PHE A 144 -0.30 -2.63 4.17
C PHE A 144 -1.12 -1.74 3.24
N THR A 145 -2.19 -1.15 3.77
CA THR A 145 -3.08 -0.23 3.06
C THR A 145 -3.09 1.12 3.78
N HIS A 146 -2.86 2.19 3.06
CA HIS A 146 -3.04 3.55 3.55
C HIS A 146 -4.14 4.26 2.76
N VAL A 147 -5.23 4.62 3.45
CA VAL A 147 -6.25 5.54 2.93
C VAL A 147 -5.85 6.96 3.32
N TRP A 148 -5.62 7.81 2.33
CA TRP A 148 -5.16 9.17 2.57
C TRP A 148 -6.29 10.04 3.14
N ALA A 149 -5.92 11.16 3.76
CA ALA A 149 -6.88 12.10 4.33
C ALA A 149 -7.85 12.67 3.27
N ALA A 150 -8.93 13.29 3.72
CA ALA A 150 -9.81 14.05 2.83
C ALA A 150 -9.03 15.10 2.00
N GLU A 151 -9.62 15.55 0.89
CA GLU A 151 -9.01 16.46 -0.09
C GLU A 151 -7.81 15.92 -0.88
N SER A 152 -7.33 14.70 -0.61
CA SER A 152 -6.18 14.10 -1.30
C SER A 152 -6.27 14.20 -2.82
N ALA A 153 -7.42 13.86 -3.40
CA ALA A 153 -7.62 13.96 -4.84
C ALA A 153 -7.57 15.41 -5.35
N SER A 154 -8.11 16.38 -4.59
CA SER A 154 -7.99 17.80 -4.93
C SER A 154 -6.53 18.24 -4.94
N ARG A 155 -5.72 17.82 -3.95
CA ARG A 155 -4.30 18.19 -3.86
C ARG A 155 -3.44 17.56 -4.93
N ILE A 156 -3.74 16.32 -5.33
CA ILE A 156 -3.11 15.71 -6.51
C ILE A 156 -3.43 16.57 -7.74
N ASN A 157 -4.70 16.97 -7.92
CA ASN A 157 -5.11 17.80 -9.04
C ASN A 157 -4.41 19.18 -9.04
N ASP A 158 -4.29 19.84 -7.88
CA ASP A 158 -3.58 21.12 -7.74
C ASP A 158 -2.09 21.00 -8.15
N VAL A 159 -1.41 19.92 -7.74
CA VAL A 159 -0.01 19.67 -8.10
C VAL A 159 0.14 19.37 -9.59
N LEU A 160 -0.70 18.49 -10.13
CA LEU A 160 -0.68 18.11 -11.55
C LEU A 160 -0.97 19.31 -12.46
N ASN A 161 -1.96 20.14 -12.11
CA ASN A 161 -2.33 21.30 -12.92
C ASN A 161 -1.22 22.33 -12.99
N SER A 162 -0.59 22.66 -11.85
CA SER A 162 0.50 23.63 -11.84
C SER A 162 1.73 23.14 -12.61
N CYS A 163 2.03 21.84 -12.54
CA CYS A 163 3.10 21.27 -13.36
C CYS A 163 2.81 21.30 -14.87
N ARG A 164 1.56 21.06 -15.25
CA ARG A 164 1.15 21.09 -16.67
C ARG A 164 1.08 22.53 -17.20
N ALA A 165 0.68 23.50 -16.37
CA ALA A 165 0.47 24.89 -16.76
C ALA A 165 1.75 25.62 -17.21
N LEU A 166 2.92 25.25 -16.67
CA LEU A 166 4.21 25.80 -17.08
C LEU A 166 4.87 25.02 -18.24
N GLY A 167 4.26 23.91 -18.67
CA GLY A 167 4.76 23.07 -19.77
C GLY A 167 4.01 23.21 -21.09
N SER A 168 3.05 24.13 -21.17
CA SER A 168 2.31 24.54 -22.37
C SER A 168 2.80 25.89 -22.86
#